data_AF-A0A143YDB9-F1
#
_entry.id   AF-A0A143YDB9-F1
#
_cell.length_a   1.000
_cell.length_b   1.000
_cell.length_c   1.000
_cell.angle_alpha   90.00
_cell.angle_beta   90.00
_cell.angle_gamma   90.00
#
_symmetry.space_group_name_H-M   'P 1'
#
loop_
_entity.id
_entity.type
_entity.pdbx_description
1 polymer ?
#
loop_
_entity_poly.entity_id
_entity_poly.type
_entity_poly.pdbx_seq_one_letter_code
_entity_poly.pdbx_strand_id
1 'polypeptide(L)'
;MLFETKHAIGLRNDDGVEVLIHIGLDTVELNGQGFQVLVEEGERIAVGDALVRFDKDFIQSKGYDLTTPVIMTNTKEFSSLDFTVNDKPIILNVGAVK
;
A
#
# COMPACT_ATOMS: atom_id res chain seq x y z
N MET A 1 -7.83 6.66 -1.26
CA MET A 1 -8.70 6.10 -0.20
C MET A 1 -7.92 6.07 1.09
N LEU A 2 -8.48 6.61 2.18
CA LEU A 2 -7.94 6.47 3.53
C LEU A 2 -8.85 5.55 4.35
N PHE A 3 -8.28 4.54 5.02
CA PHE A 3 -9.05 3.61 5.84
C PHE A 3 -9.19 4.14 7.27
N GLU A 4 -10.34 3.88 7.91
CA GLU A 4 -10.69 4.41 9.25
C GLU A 4 -9.65 4.04 10.32
N THR A 5 -9.15 2.81 10.29
CA THR A 5 -8.12 2.31 11.21
C THR A 5 -6.70 2.64 10.76
N LYS A 6 -6.52 3.43 9.70
CA LYS A 6 -5.25 4.06 9.28
C LYS A 6 -4.08 3.11 8.91
N HIS A 7 -4.31 1.79 8.97
CA HIS A 7 -3.32 0.76 8.65
C HIS A 7 -3.09 0.58 7.14
N ALA A 8 -4.00 1.10 6.31
CA ALA A 8 -3.93 0.96 4.86
C ALA A 8 -4.18 2.30 4.17
N ILE A 9 -3.55 2.47 3.00
CA ILE A 9 -3.72 3.65 2.14
C ILE A 9 -3.81 3.20 0.68
N GLY A 10 -4.84 3.70 -0.01
CA GLY A 10 -5.04 3.50 -1.45
C GLY A 10 -4.59 4.73 -2.23
N LEU A 11 -3.70 4.52 -3.20
CA LEU A 11 -3.14 5.52 -4.10
C LEU A 11 -3.66 5.28 -5.51
N ARG A 12 -3.81 6.38 -6.27
CA ARG A 12 -4.10 6.33 -7.70
C ARG A 12 -3.25 7.38 -8.42
N ASN A 13 -2.61 6.98 -9.51
CA ASN A 13 -1.85 7.92 -10.34
C ASN A 13 -2.71 8.51 -11.48
N ASP A 14 -2.17 9.48 -12.20
CA ASP A 14 -2.86 10.14 -13.32
C ASP A 14 -3.16 9.19 -14.50
N ASP A 15 -2.39 8.09 -14.63
CA ASP A 15 -2.61 7.05 -15.65
C ASP A 15 -3.68 6.02 -15.23
N GLY A 16 -4.26 6.16 -14.05
CA GLY A 16 -5.32 5.27 -13.55
C GLY A 16 -4.84 3.99 -12.86
N VAL A 17 -3.54 3.81 -12.63
CA VAL A 17 -3.02 2.71 -11.81
C VAL A 17 -3.46 2.89 -10.36
N GLU A 18 -4.06 1.85 -9.77
CA GLU A 18 -4.46 1.83 -8.38
C GLU A 18 -3.58 0.90 -7.55
N VAL A 19 -3.04 1.42 -6.45
CA VAL A 19 -2.16 0.69 -5.53
C VAL A 19 -2.73 0.78 -4.11
N LEU A 20 -2.82 -0.36 -3.44
CA LEU A 20 -3.12 -0.47 -2.02
C LEU A 20 -1.85 -0.84 -1.25
N ILE A 21 -1.50 -0.03 -0.26
CA ILE A 21 -0.46 -0.32 0.73
C ILE A 21 -1.16 -0.73 2.02
N HIS A 22 -0.92 -1.96 2.49
CA HIS A 22 -1.49 -2.49 3.73
C HIS A 22 -0.37 -2.73 4.75
N ILE A 23 -0.29 -1.95 5.82
CA ILE A 23 0.84 -1.98 6.76
C ILE A 23 0.64 -3.08 7.81
N GLY A 24 1.42 -4.15 7.70
CA GLY A 24 1.32 -5.33 8.56
C GLY A 24 0.14 -6.24 8.24
N LEU A 25 0.11 -7.45 8.80
CA LEU A 25 -1.00 -8.39 8.67
C LEU A 25 -1.94 -8.27 9.88
N ASP A 26 -3.24 -8.28 9.64
CA ASP A 26 -4.32 -8.18 10.66
C ASP A 26 -4.24 -6.93 11.57
N THR A 27 -3.47 -5.91 11.18
CA THR A 27 -3.27 -4.66 11.95
C THR A 27 -4.50 -3.75 11.98
N VAL A 28 -5.54 -4.05 11.21
CA VAL A 28 -6.88 -3.44 11.34
C VAL A 28 -7.40 -3.55 12.78
N GLU A 29 -7.10 -4.65 13.47
CA GLU A 29 -7.50 -4.93 14.86
C GLU A 29 -6.89 -3.96 15.88
N LEU A 30 -5.85 -3.21 15.50
CA LEU A 30 -5.25 -2.16 16.33
C LEU A 30 -6.12 -0.89 16.39
N ASN A 31 -7.18 -0.80 15.60
CA ASN A 31 -8.14 0.31 15.63
C ASN A 31 -7.46 1.69 15.51
N GLY A 32 -6.42 1.80 14.68
CA GLY A 32 -5.65 3.03 14.46
C GLY A 32 -4.58 3.34 15.52
N GLN A 33 -4.43 2.52 16.56
CA GLN A 33 -3.34 2.67 17.52
C GLN A 33 -1.99 2.37 16.87
N GLY A 34 -1.01 3.24 17.10
CA GLY A 34 0.31 3.12 16.50
C GLY A 34 0.39 3.60 15.06
N PHE A 35 -0.66 4.22 14.51
CA PHE A 35 -0.68 4.80 13.16
C PHE A 35 -0.98 6.30 13.17
N GLN A 36 -0.26 7.04 12.35
CA GLN A 36 -0.46 8.46 12.08
C GLN A 36 -0.45 8.67 10.56
N VAL A 37 -1.60 8.99 9.99
CA VAL A 37 -1.69 9.42 8.58
C VAL A 37 -1.17 10.85 8.49
N LEU A 38 -0.37 11.12 7.46
CA LEU A 38 0.30 12.40 7.22
C LEU A 38 -0.25 13.17 6.01
N VAL A 39 -1.21 12.57 5.30
CA VAL A 39 -1.86 13.11 4.10
C VAL A 39 -3.38 13.07 4.26
N GLU A 40 -4.07 13.92 3.51
CA GLU A 40 -5.52 13.95 3.44
C GLU A 40 -6.06 13.13 2.26
N GLU A 41 -7.33 12.76 2.33
CA GLU A 41 -7.97 12.08 1.21
C GLU A 41 -8.09 13.01 0.00
N GLY A 42 -7.61 12.55 -1.16
CA GLY A 42 -7.60 13.33 -2.39
C GLY A 42 -6.40 14.26 -2.54
N GLU A 43 -5.48 14.27 -1.57
CA GLU A 43 -4.24 15.04 -1.66
C GLU A 43 -3.34 14.53 -2.80
N ARG A 44 -2.79 15.46 -3.60
CA ARG A 44 -1.76 15.14 -4.59
C ARG A 44 -0.41 15.02 -3.89
N ILE A 45 0.23 13.87 -4.07
CA ILE A 45 1.55 13.54 -3.51
C ILE A 45 2.59 13.35 -4.63
N ALA A 46 3.86 13.42 -4.26
CA ALA A 46 5.00 13.08 -5.10
C ALA A 46 5.80 11.89 -4.53
N VAL A 47 6.66 11.30 -5.38
CA VAL A 47 7.57 10.24 -4.95
C VAL A 47 8.49 10.78 -3.85
N GLY A 48 8.49 10.10 -2.71
CA GLY A 48 9.28 10.47 -1.53
C GLY A 48 8.46 11.12 -0.41
N ASP A 49 7.22 11.54 -0.68
CA ASP A 49 6.35 12.10 0.35
C ASP A 49 5.96 11.04 1.39
N ALA A 50 5.96 11.46 2.66
CA ALA A 50 5.60 10.59 3.77
C ALA A 50 4.08 10.47 3.88
N LEU A 51 3.55 9.24 3.78
CA LEU A 51 2.11 8.97 3.75
C LEU A 51 1.54 8.62 5.13
N VAL A 52 2.20 7.68 5.81
CA VAL A 52 1.81 7.15 7.11
C VAL A 52 3.06 6.93 7.95
N ARG A 53 3.05 7.41 9.19
CA ARG A 53 4.00 7.01 10.23
C ARG A 53 3.36 5.94 11.09
N PHE A 54 4.13 4.93 11.45
CA PHE A 54 3.66 3.90 12.37
C PHE A 54 4.74 3.52 13.38
N ASP A 55 4.30 3.10 14.57
CA ASP A 55 5.17 2.63 15.63
C ASP A 55 5.43 1.12 15.45
N LYS A 56 6.60 0.82 14.89
CA LYS A 56 7.07 -0.54 14.62
C LYS A 56 7.08 -1.40 15.90
N ASP A 57 7.65 -0.87 16.97
CA ASP A 57 7.88 -1.62 18.21
C ASP A 57 6.55 -1.87 18.91
N PHE A 58 5.64 -0.90 18.90
CA PHE A 58 4.27 -1.09 19.39
C PHE A 58 3.56 -2.22 18.65
N ILE A 59 3.54 -2.19 17.31
CA ILE A 59 2.83 -3.19 16.49
C ILE A 59 3.39 -4.60 16.75
N GLN A 60 4.71 -4.74 16.77
CA GLN A 60 5.35 -6.03 17.07
C GLN A 60 5.12 -6.49 18.51
N SER A 61 5.08 -5.58 19.48
CA SER A 61 4.79 -5.91 20.89
C SER A 61 3.38 -6.48 21.08
N LYS A 62 2.46 -6.18 20.16
CA LYS A 62 1.10 -6.71 20.12
C LYS A 62 0.99 -8.04 19.36
N GLY A 63 2.08 -8.54 18.78
CA GLY A 63 2.15 -9.84 18.10
C GLY A 63 1.77 -9.82 16.62
N TYR A 64 1.65 -8.65 16.00
CA TYR A 64 1.33 -8.54 14.57
C TYR A 64 2.58 -8.62 13.69
N ASP A 65 2.42 -9.24 12.51
CA ASP A 65 3.44 -9.27 11.46
C ASP A 65 3.49 -7.91 10.75
N LEU A 66 4.69 -7.40 10.48
CA LEU A 66 4.91 -6.13 9.78
C LEU A 66 5.12 -6.27 8.27
N THR A 67 5.00 -7.48 7.74
CA THR A 67 4.92 -7.72 6.30
C THR A 67 3.85 -6.81 5.72
N THR A 68 4.25 -5.94 4.80
CA THR A 68 3.42 -4.86 4.26
C THR A 68 3.13 -5.14 2.79
N PRO A 69 1.98 -5.74 2.45
CA PRO A 69 1.59 -5.92 1.07
C PRO A 69 1.46 -4.57 0.33
N VAL A 70 2.04 -4.52 -0.87
CA VAL A 70 1.82 -3.46 -1.85
C VAL A 70 1.17 -4.12 -3.06
N ILE A 71 -0.10 -3.79 -3.30
CA ILE A 71 -0.97 -4.53 -4.21
C ILE A 71 -1.48 -3.59 -5.28
N MET A 72 -1.30 -3.95 -6.56
CA MET A 72 -2.03 -3.30 -7.65
C MET A 72 -3.45 -3.88 -7.72
N THR A 73 -4.47 -3.05 -7.53
CA THR A 73 -5.85 -3.51 -7.36
C THR A 73 -6.62 -3.65 -8.67
N ASN A 74 -6.18 -2.97 -9.73
CA ASN A 74 -6.86 -2.93 -11.03
C ASN A 74 -6.03 -3.50 -12.19
N THR A 75 -5.24 -4.56 -11.94
CA THR A 75 -4.38 -5.21 -12.97
C THR A 75 -5.12 -5.64 -14.24
N LYS A 76 -6.42 -5.95 -14.14
CA LYS A 76 -7.27 -6.35 -15.28
C LYS A 76 -7.48 -5.25 -16.32
N GLU A 77 -7.22 -3.99 -15.96
CA GLU A 77 -7.36 -2.85 -16.86
C GLU A 77 -6.14 -2.65 -17.77
N PHE A 78 -5.05 -3.38 -17.50
CA PHE A 78 -3.78 -3.25 -18.22
C PHE A 78 -3.47 -4.53 -19.00
N SER A 79 -2.97 -4.37 -20.23
CA SER A 79 -2.60 -5.49 -21.11
C SER A 79 -1.23 -6.10 -20.79
N SER A 80 -0.34 -5.32 -20.21
CA SER A 80 1.01 -5.74 -19.80
C SER A 80 1.48 -4.89 -18.63
N LEU A 81 2.27 -5.49 -17.74
CA LEU A 81 2.87 -4.80 -16.60
C LEU A 81 4.37 -5.05 -16.57
N ASP A 82 5.14 -3.98 -16.59
CA ASP A 82 6.59 -4.00 -16.40
C ASP A 82 6.91 -3.54 -14.98
N PHE A 83 7.53 -4.41 -14.19
CA PHE A 83 7.94 -4.07 -12.83
C PHE A 83 9.45 -3.87 -12.78
N THR A 84 9.90 -2.94 -11.94
CA THR A 84 11.31 -2.81 -11.59
C THR A 84 11.44 -2.92 -10.08
N VAL A 85 12.29 -3.82 -9.60
CA VAL A 85 12.58 -4.00 -8.17
C VAL A 85 14.07 -3.83 -7.96
N ASN A 86 14.46 -2.85 -7.15
CA ASN A 86 15.87 -2.50 -6.92
C ASN A 86 16.65 -2.31 -8.23
N ASP A 87 16.09 -1.50 -9.14
CA ASP A 87 16.63 -1.21 -10.48
C ASP A 87 16.79 -2.44 -11.40
N LYS A 88 16.20 -3.59 -11.03
CA LYS A 88 16.20 -4.80 -11.85
C LYS A 88 14.82 -5.01 -12.47
N PRO A 89 14.73 -5.18 -13.79
CA PRO A 89 13.46 -5.44 -14.45
C PRO A 89 12.95 -6.84 -14.06
N ILE A 90 11.66 -6.90 -13.74
CA ILE A 90 10.90 -8.12 -13.54
C ILE A 90 9.73 -8.10 -14.53
N ILE A 91 9.76 -9.02 -15.47
CA ILE A 91 8.66 -9.21 -16.42
C ILE A 91 7.69 -10.19 -15.77
N LEU A 92 6.49 -9.72 -15.43
CA LEU A 92 5.42 -10.57 -14.94
C LEU A 92 4.42 -10.78 -16.09
N ASN A 93 4.31 -12.02 -16.55
CA ASN A 93 3.23 -12.40 -17.45
C ASN A 93 1.93 -12.46 -16.64
N VAL A 94 1.18 -11.35 -16.63
CA VAL A 94 -0.16 -11.30 -16.04
C VAL A 94 -1.09 -12.04 -16.99
N GLY A 95 -1.13 -13.37 -16.86
CA GLY A 95 -2.14 -14.17 -17.53
C GLY A 95 -3.51 -13.70 -17.05
N ALA A 96 -4.42 -13.42 -17.98
CA ALA A 96 -5.81 -13.14 -17.66
C ALA A 96 -6.34 -14.31 -16.81
N VAL A 97 -6.45 -14.08 -15.50
CA VAL A 97 -7.18 -15.00 -14.62
C VAL A 97 -8.65 -14.84 -15.03
N LYS A 98 -9.10 -15.79 -15.86
CA LYS A 98 -10.51 -15.94 -16.23
C LYS A 98 -11.35 -16.16 -14.98
#